data_AF-A0A7C2C202-F1
#
_entry.id   AF-A0A7C2C202-F1
#
_cell.length_a   1.000
_cell.length_b   1.000
_cell.length_c   1.000
_cell.angle_alpha   90.00
_cell.angle_beta   90.00
_cell.angle_gamma   90.00
#
_symmetry.space_group_name_H-M   'P 1'
#
loop_
_entity.id
_entity.type
_entity.pdbx_description
1 polymer ?
#
loop_
_entity_poly.entity_id
_entity_poly.type
_entity_poly.pdbx_seq_one_letter_code
_entity_poly.pdbx_strand_id
1 'polypeptide(L)'
;MGGMDPLLTKALSGEGFFAFPGLLLLRGPDAFSFLQGQCTRDLRRLSGPAGALFLNHKGQIEEAATLFPHPEGFLLAPWGTLSGLRSRLRRYIVFDQVELLELPLFRLLHTDGREEVAEGAEGALPPELYPLYALLRGQPLLEDVRGELPQSVGLLHLVDYGKGCYVGQEIMARTEGKEVPYRLVGLRALEAGEAPA
;
A
#
# COMPACT_ATOMS: atom_id res chain seq x y z
N MET A 1 -19.76 -12.43 -27.73
CA MET A 1 -19.50 -11.16 -27.01
C MET A 1 -19.72 -11.43 -25.54
N GLY A 2 -18.66 -11.82 -24.83
CA GLY A 2 -18.73 -12.03 -23.38
C GLY A 2 -18.74 -10.67 -22.71
N GLY A 3 -19.85 -10.30 -22.08
CA GLY A 3 -19.94 -9.09 -21.28
C GLY A 3 -18.94 -9.13 -20.12
N MET A 4 -18.52 -7.95 -19.67
CA MET A 4 -17.70 -7.80 -18.47
C MET A 4 -18.44 -8.40 -17.26
N ASP A 5 -17.71 -9.08 -16.37
CA ASP A 5 -18.26 -9.69 -15.16
C ASP A 5 -19.15 -8.66 -14.41
N PRO A 6 -20.42 -8.97 -14.09
CA PRO A 6 -21.31 -8.06 -13.36
C PRO A 6 -20.70 -7.54 -12.05
N LEU A 7 -19.90 -8.36 -11.35
CA LEU A 7 -19.21 -7.96 -10.13
C LEU A 7 -18.08 -6.96 -10.39
N LEU A 8 -17.36 -7.11 -11.50
CA LEU A 8 -16.34 -6.14 -11.90
C LEU A 8 -16.99 -4.80 -12.30
N THR A 9 -18.11 -4.85 -13.02
CA THR A 9 -18.88 -3.64 -13.37
C THR A 9 -19.35 -2.90 -12.12
N LYS A 10 -19.89 -3.63 -11.15
CA LYS A 10 -20.27 -3.10 -9.83
C LYS A 10 -19.08 -2.52 -9.07
N ALA A 11 -17.93 -3.19 -9.08
CA ALA A 11 -16.73 -2.67 -8.43
C ALA A 11 -16.27 -1.35 -9.08
N LEU A 12 -16.29 -1.27 -10.42
CA LEU A 12 -15.91 -0.07 -11.17
C LEU A 12 -16.90 1.09 -10.98
N SER A 13 -18.17 0.83 -10.62
CA SER A 13 -19.14 1.86 -10.25
C SER A 13 -18.97 2.41 -8.83
N GLY A 14 -18.00 1.89 -8.06
CA GLY A 14 -17.75 2.32 -6.68
C GLY A 14 -18.60 1.58 -5.65
N GLU A 15 -19.17 0.43 -6.01
CA GLU A 15 -19.96 -0.39 -5.09
C GLU A 15 -19.22 -1.65 -4.63
N GLY A 16 -19.17 -1.86 -3.32
CA GLY A 16 -18.57 -3.03 -2.69
C GLY A 16 -17.12 -2.82 -2.28
N PHE A 17 -16.51 -3.88 -1.75
CA PHE A 17 -15.16 -3.85 -1.20
C PHE A 17 -14.44 -5.17 -1.44
N PHE A 18 -13.10 -5.11 -1.47
CA PHE A 18 -12.23 -6.27 -1.41
C PHE A 18 -11.74 -6.46 0.02
N ALA A 19 -11.58 -7.70 0.45
CA ALA A 19 -11.08 -8.04 1.78
C ALA A 19 -9.74 -8.77 1.67
N PHE A 20 -8.70 -8.26 2.35
CA PHE A 20 -7.37 -8.85 2.36
C PHE A 20 -7.04 -9.35 3.76
N PRO A 21 -6.77 -10.65 3.95
CA PRO A 21 -6.55 -11.23 5.25
C PRO A 21 -5.17 -10.91 5.81
N GLY A 22 -5.10 -10.77 7.13
CA GLY A 22 -3.87 -10.69 7.90
C GLY A 22 -3.37 -9.25 8.05
N LEU A 23 -3.29 -8.80 9.30
CA LEU A 23 -2.67 -7.53 9.67
C LEU A 23 -1.51 -7.79 10.64
N LEU A 24 -0.51 -6.92 10.64
CA LEU A 24 0.48 -6.85 11.72
C LEU A 24 0.10 -5.76 12.71
N LEU A 25 0.03 -6.08 13.99
CA LEU A 25 0.11 -5.08 15.05
C LEU A 25 1.58 -4.90 15.42
N LEU A 26 2.11 -3.71 15.14
CA LEU A 26 3.38 -3.23 15.67
C LEU A 26 3.08 -2.46 16.96
N ARG A 27 3.62 -2.96 18.08
CA ARG A 27 3.46 -2.33 19.39
C ARG A 27 4.76 -2.32 20.19
N GLY A 28 4.76 -1.62 21.32
CA GLY A 28 5.90 -1.51 22.23
C GLY A 28 6.41 -0.06 22.36
N PRO A 29 7.28 0.20 23.35
CA PRO A 29 7.77 1.56 23.63
C PRO A 29 8.42 2.26 22.43
N ASP A 30 9.10 1.51 21.57
CA ASP A 30 9.80 2.05 20.40
C ASP A 30 8.97 1.95 19.10
N ALA A 31 7.69 1.55 19.15
CA ALA A 31 6.89 1.30 17.95
C ALA A 31 6.78 2.51 17.03
N PHE A 32 6.57 3.70 17.63
CA PHE A 32 6.50 4.95 16.89
C PHE A 32 7.83 5.30 16.23
N SER A 33 8.92 5.36 16.99
CA SER A 33 10.24 5.75 16.48
C SER A 33 10.73 4.76 15.42
N PHE A 34 10.55 3.46 15.66
CA PHE A 34 10.87 2.39 14.72
C PHE A 34 10.09 2.57 13.40
N LEU A 35 8.75 2.60 13.44
CA LEU A 35 7.96 2.69 12.20
C LEU A 35 8.16 4.02 11.48
N GLN A 36 8.32 5.11 12.23
CA GLN A 36 8.67 6.43 11.68
C GLN A 36 9.99 6.38 10.92
N GLY A 37 10.97 5.58 11.36
CA GLY A 37 12.24 5.38 10.66
C GLY A 37 12.19 4.37 9.50
N GLN A 38 11.16 3.54 9.41
CA GLN A 38 11.07 2.48 8.41
C GLN A 38 10.25 2.84 7.17
N CYS A 39 9.27 3.73 7.28
CA CYS A 39 8.34 4.04 6.19
C CYS A 39 8.46 5.48 5.68
N THR A 40 7.89 5.76 4.51
CA THR A 40 7.89 7.09 3.87
C THR A 40 6.87 8.07 4.45
N ARG A 41 5.93 7.61 5.28
CA ARG A 41 4.80 8.41 5.80
C ARG A 41 5.08 9.00 7.17
N ASP A 42 4.67 10.25 7.43
CA ASP A 42 4.82 10.89 8.73
C ASP A 42 3.71 10.47 9.72
N LEU A 43 4.06 9.59 10.65
CA LEU A 43 3.10 9.01 11.59
C LEU A 43 2.57 10.03 12.59
N ARG A 44 3.24 11.18 12.79
CA ARG A 44 2.74 12.28 13.64
C ARG A 44 1.41 12.84 13.14
N ARG A 45 1.11 12.62 11.86
CA ARG A 45 -0.07 13.13 11.16
C ARG A 45 -1.07 12.01 10.83
N LEU A 46 -0.83 10.78 11.30
CA LEU A 46 -1.68 9.64 11.01
C LEU A 46 -2.93 9.69 11.89
N SER A 47 -4.05 10.10 11.31
CA SER A 47 -5.37 10.12 11.97
C SER A 47 -6.34 9.06 11.45
N GLY A 48 -5.96 8.32 10.41
CA GLY A 48 -6.78 7.33 9.73
C GLY A 48 -5.93 6.46 8.80
N PRO A 49 -6.56 5.67 7.92
CA PRO A 49 -5.87 4.82 6.97
C PRO A 49 -4.95 5.64 6.06
N ALA A 50 -3.68 5.24 5.95
CA ALA A 50 -2.75 5.88 5.02
C ALA A 50 -1.78 4.86 4.42
N GLY A 51 -1.66 4.87 3.09
CA GLY A 51 -0.63 4.12 2.39
C GLY A 51 0.77 4.61 2.78
N ALA A 52 1.69 3.66 2.99
CA ALA A 52 3.07 3.90 3.31
C ALA A 52 3.98 2.92 2.55
N LEU A 53 5.13 3.41 2.11
CA LEU A 53 6.14 2.62 1.41
C LEU A 53 7.29 2.31 2.35
N PHE A 54 7.87 1.12 2.21
CA PHE A 54 9.08 0.69 2.89
C PHE A 54 10.18 0.53 1.85
N LEU A 55 11.17 1.41 1.90
CA LEU A 55 12.22 1.46 0.90
C LEU A 55 13.48 0.72 1.39
N ASN A 56 14.34 0.37 0.44
CA ASN A 56 15.73 -0.01 0.73
C ASN A 56 16.65 1.24 0.77
N HIS A 57 17.94 1.02 1.05
CA HIS A 57 18.96 2.09 1.06
C HIS A 57 19.14 2.80 -0.30
N LYS A 58 18.67 2.21 -1.41
CA LYS A 58 18.68 2.81 -2.75
C LYS A 58 17.39 3.59 -3.07
N GLY A 59 16.49 3.76 -2.10
CA GLY A 59 15.19 4.42 -2.30
C GLY A 59 14.17 3.59 -3.07
N GLN A 60 14.45 2.31 -3.32
CA GLN A 60 13.55 1.43 -4.07
C GLN A 60 12.53 0.76 -3.14
N ILE A 61 11.31 0.58 -3.62
CA ILE A 61 10.21 -0.04 -2.87
C ILE A 61 10.52 -1.53 -2.62
N GLU A 62 10.57 -1.94 -1.35
CA GLU A 62 10.65 -3.35 -0.96
C GLU A 62 9.27 -3.90 -0.58
N GLU A 63 8.50 -3.13 0.20
CA GLU A 63 7.18 -3.47 0.69
C GLU A 63 6.30 -2.21 0.75
N ALA A 64 4.99 -2.40 0.82
CA ALA A 64 4.02 -1.33 1.04
C ALA A 64 2.89 -1.84 1.94
N ALA A 65 2.28 -0.93 2.70
CA ALA A 65 1.15 -1.24 3.57
C ALA A 65 0.22 -0.04 3.72
N THR A 66 -1.04 -0.31 4.04
CA THR A 66 -1.93 0.69 4.62
C THR A 66 -1.76 0.66 6.14
N LEU A 67 -1.46 1.81 6.72
CA LEU A 67 -1.29 2.00 8.17
C LEU A 67 -2.59 2.47 8.80
N PHE A 68 -2.95 1.92 9.95
CA PHE A 68 -4.06 2.40 10.77
C PHE A 68 -3.57 2.70 12.19
N PRO A 69 -4.04 3.79 12.83
CA PRO A 69 -3.77 4.06 14.23
C PRO A 69 -4.39 2.97 15.11
N HIS A 70 -3.68 2.55 16.16
CA HIS A 70 -4.16 1.57 17.13
C HIS A 70 -3.78 2.01 18.56
N PRO A 71 -4.60 1.76 19.60
CA PRO A 71 -4.29 2.19 20.96
C PRO A 71 -2.92 1.70 21.50
N GLU A 72 -2.47 0.53 21.05
CA GLU A 72 -1.19 -0.06 21.44
C GLU A 72 -0.04 0.25 20.46
N GLY A 73 -0.30 0.96 19.36
CA GLY A 73 0.70 1.23 18.32
C GLY A 73 0.07 1.42 16.94
N PHE A 74 0.42 0.53 16.00
CA PHE A 74 -0.02 0.64 14.61
C PHE A 74 -0.44 -0.70 14.05
N LEU A 75 -1.56 -0.71 13.34
CA LEU A 75 -1.95 -1.81 12.48
C LEU A 75 -1.38 -1.57 11.07
N LEU A 76 -0.73 -2.57 10.52
CA LEU A 76 -0.15 -2.55 9.19
C LEU A 76 -0.82 -3.63 8.35
N ALA A 77 -1.54 -3.21 7.33
CA ALA A 77 -2.15 -4.10 6.37
C ALA A 77 -1.31 -4.14 5.08
N PRO A 78 -0.63 -5.25 4.77
CA PRO A 78 0.27 -5.34 3.63
C PRO A 78 -0.48 -5.17 2.30
N TRP A 79 0.15 -4.52 1.33
CA TRP A 79 -0.30 -4.54 -0.08
C TRP A 79 0.14 -5.83 -0.79
N GLY A 80 1.21 -6.46 -0.30
CA GLY A 80 1.64 -7.79 -0.70
C GLY A 80 1.26 -8.84 0.34
N THR A 81 2.24 -9.57 0.86
CA THR A 81 2.01 -10.65 1.81
C THR A 81 2.36 -10.24 3.24
N LEU A 82 1.64 -10.83 4.21
CA LEU A 82 1.91 -10.63 5.65
C LEU A 82 3.34 -11.05 6.02
N SER A 83 3.79 -12.20 5.50
CA SER A 83 5.13 -12.73 5.73
C SER A 83 6.22 -11.86 5.10
N GLY A 84 5.97 -11.26 3.94
CA GLY A 84 6.89 -10.33 3.27
C GLY A 84 7.13 -9.08 4.11
N LEU A 85 6.05 -8.41 4.50
CA LEU A 85 6.11 -7.22 5.36
C LEU A 85 6.75 -7.53 6.72
N ARG A 86 6.32 -8.62 7.37
CA ARG A 86 6.89 -9.05 8.67
C ARG A 86 8.39 -9.29 8.56
N SER A 87 8.82 -10.02 7.53
CA SER A 87 10.23 -10.33 7.29
C SER A 87 11.05 -9.06 7.00
N ARG A 88 10.49 -8.09 6.26
CA ARG A 88 11.13 -6.79 6.02
C ARG A 88 11.30 -5.99 7.31
N LEU A 89 10.29 -5.93 8.17
CA LEU A 89 10.38 -5.20 9.44
C LEU A 89 11.38 -5.89 10.38
N ARG A 90 11.32 -7.22 10.52
CA ARG A 90 12.23 -7.99 11.39
C ARG A 90 13.70 -7.80 11.06
N ARG A 91 14.08 -7.60 9.78
CA ARG A 91 15.48 -7.34 9.40
C ARG A 91 16.06 -6.07 10.04
N TYR A 92 15.21 -5.12 10.42
CA TYR A 92 15.62 -3.81 10.92
C TYR A 92 15.37 -3.65 12.43
N ILE A 93 14.74 -4.63 13.07
CA ILE A 93 14.63 -4.67 14.54
C ILE A 93 15.97 -5.18 15.07
N VAL A 94 16.77 -4.29 15.65
CA VAL A 94 18.09 -4.65 16.21
C VAL A 94 18.10 -4.47 17.72
N PHE A 95 17.80 -3.26 18.18
CA PHE A 95 17.74 -2.92 19.61
C PHE A 95 16.40 -2.30 20.02
N ASP A 96 15.47 -2.18 19.07
CA ASP A 96 14.15 -1.59 19.28
C ASP A 96 13.27 -2.51 20.14
N GLN A 97 12.64 -1.94 21.18
CA GLN A 97 11.65 -2.62 22.00
C GLN A 97 10.29 -2.60 21.29
N VAL A 98 10.17 -3.45 20.27
CA VAL A 98 8.96 -3.62 19.47
C VAL A 98 8.55 -5.08 19.35
N GLU A 99 7.24 -5.30 19.25
CA GLU A 99 6.64 -6.61 18.99
C GLU A 99 5.82 -6.55 17.70
N LEU A 100 5.87 -7.63 16.92
CA LEU A 100 5.09 -7.82 15.71
C LEU A 100 4.13 -8.99 15.92
N LEU A 101 2.85 -8.69 16.09
CA LEU A 101 1.77 -9.67 16.24
C LEU A 101 1.00 -9.82 14.93
N GLU A 102 0.78 -11.05 14.49
CA GLU A 102 -0.13 -11.34 13.37
C GLU A 102 -1.55 -11.42 13.90
N LEU A 103 -2.45 -10.63 13.33
CA LEU A 103 -3.85 -10.60 13.71
C LEU A 103 -4.72 -11.17 12.57
N PRO A 104 -5.70 -12.04 12.88
CA PRO A 104 -6.62 -12.62 11.91
C PRO A 104 -7.73 -11.62 11.51
N LEU A 105 -7.33 -10.39 11.22
CA LEU A 105 -8.20 -9.31 10.77
C LEU A 105 -8.12 -9.17 9.25
N PHE A 106 -9.06 -8.44 8.68
CA PHE A 106 -9.12 -8.11 7.27
C PHE A 106 -8.94 -6.61 7.06
N ARG A 107 -8.14 -6.25 6.06
CA ARG A 107 -8.20 -4.91 5.45
C ARG A 107 -9.32 -4.92 4.43
N LEU A 108 -10.33 -4.09 4.65
CA LEU A 108 -11.37 -3.85 3.67
C LEU A 108 -10.99 -2.64 2.84
N LEU A 109 -10.86 -2.82 1.52
CA LEU A 109 -10.66 -1.76 0.54
C LEU A 109 -11.97 -1.57 -0.23
N HIS A 110 -12.70 -0.52 0.11
CA HIS A 110 -13.91 -0.14 -0.59
C HIS A 110 -13.53 0.46 -1.95
N THR A 111 -14.39 0.22 -2.93
CA THR A 111 -14.16 0.62 -4.33
C THR A 111 -14.30 2.14 -4.56
N ASP A 112 -14.83 2.86 -3.57
CA ASP A 112 -14.81 4.33 -3.43
C ASP A 112 -13.47 4.88 -2.88
N GLY A 113 -12.55 3.99 -2.46
CA GLY A 113 -11.24 4.33 -1.92
C GLY A 113 -11.16 4.38 -0.39
N ARG A 114 -12.26 4.18 0.33
CA ARG A 114 -12.23 4.06 1.80
C ARG A 114 -11.57 2.74 2.20
N GLU A 115 -10.76 2.79 3.24
CA GLU A 115 -10.16 1.59 3.84
C GLU A 115 -10.53 1.47 5.32
N GLU A 116 -10.77 0.24 5.78
CA GLU A 116 -11.06 -0.05 7.19
C GLU A 116 -10.54 -1.43 7.60
N VAL A 117 -10.61 -1.70 8.89
CA VAL A 117 -10.22 -2.99 9.48
C VAL A 117 -11.47 -3.69 10.00
N ALA A 118 -11.61 -4.98 9.71
CA ALA A 118 -12.75 -5.79 10.15
C ALA A 118 -12.30 -7.18 10.63
N GLU A 119 -13.13 -7.84 11.43
CA GLU A 119 -12.92 -9.22 11.87
C GLU A 119 -13.35 -10.25 10.81
N GLY A 120 -14.09 -9.82 9.78
CA GLY A 120 -14.62 -10.68 8.74
C GLY A 120 -14.61 -10.05 7.35
N ALA A 121 -14.85 -10.90 6.36
CA ALA A 121 -14.88 -10.56 4.93
C ALA A 121 -16.26 -10.80 4.30
N GLU A 122 -17.31 -10.93 5.11
CA GLU A 122 -18.64 -11.25 4.59
C GLU A 122 -19.17 -10.14 3.67
N GLY A 123 -19.56 -10.52 2.45
CA GLY A 123 -19.96 -9.57 1.41
C GLY A 123 -18.81 -8.98 0.60
N ALA A 124 -17.56 -9.40 0.83
CA ALA A 124 -16.44 -9.01 -0.01
C ALA A 124 -16.60 -9.51 -1.45
N LEU A 125 -16.11 -8.71 -2.40
CA LEU A 125 -15.95 -9.12 -3.78
C LEU A 125 -14.91 -10.25 -3.87
N PRO A 126 -15.04 -11.15 -4.86
CA PRO A 126 -14.06 -12.20 -5.11
C PRO A 126 -12.63 -11.63 -5.25
N PRO A 127 -11.65 -12.13 -4.50
CA PRO A 127 -10.29 -11.58 -4.51
C PRO A 127 -9.60 -11.72 -5.88
N GLU A 128 -10.01 -12.69 -6.69
CA GLU A 128 -9.49 -12.91 -8.05
C GLU A 128 -9.83 -11.77 -9.01
N LEU A 129 -10.86 -10.96 -8.70
CA LEU A 129 -11.20 -9.78 -9.48
C LEU A 129 -10.30 -8.57 -9.19
N TYR A 130 -9.59 -8.58 -8.05
CA TYR A 130 -8.83 -7.41 -7.60
C TYR A 130 -7.72 -6.98 -8.58
N PRO A 131 -6.88 -7.89 -9.16
CA PRO A 131 -5.85 -7.48 -10.11
C PRO A 131 -6.43 -6.77 -11.35
N LEU A 132 -7.53 -7.28 -11.89
CA LEU A 132 -8.18 -6.67 -13.05
C LEU A 132 -8.84 -5.34 -12.70
N TYR A 133 -9.51 -5.26 -11.53
CA TYR A 133 -10.04 -4.02 -11.00
C TYR A 133 -8.94 -2.95 -10.82
N ALA A 134 -7.83 -3.32 -10.17
CA ALA A 134 -6.70 -2.44 -9.90
C ALA A 134 -6.08 -1.93 -11.21
N LEU A 135 -5.87 -2.82 -12.19
CA LEU A 135 -5.38 -2.47 -13.52
C LEU A 135 -6.26 -1.41 -14.21
N LEU A 136 -7.58 -1.64 -14.23
CA LEU A 136 -8.55 -0.72 -14.86
C LEU A 136 -8.69 0.60 -14.11
N ARG A 137 -8.42 0.62 -12.80
CA ARG A 137 -8.36 1.84 -11.97
C ARG A 137 -6.99 2.52 -12.00
N GLY A 138 -6.00 1.96 -12.70
CA GLY A 138 -4.63 2.47 -12.73
C GLY A 138 -3.94 2.42 -11.36
N GLN A 139 -4.34 1.48 -10.51
CA GLN A 139 -3.77 1.26 -9.19
C GLN A 139 -2.72 0.14 -9.29
N PRO A 140 -1.44 0.41 -9.04
CA PRO A 140 -0.41 -0.63 -9.13
C PRO A 140 -0.52 -1.63 -7.98
N LEU A 141 -0.25 -2.90 -8.27
CA LEU A 141 -0.01 -3.91 -7.25
C LEU A 141 1.42 -3.79 -6.73
N LEU A 142 1.70 -4.35 -5.55
CA LEU A 142 3.06 -4.31 -5.00
C LEU A 142 4.07 -5.00 -5.92
N GLU A 143 3.67 -6.08 -6.59
CA GLU A 143 4.51 -6.80 -7.55
C GLU A 143 4.89 -5.96 -8.78
N ASP A 144 4.05 -5.00 -9.17
CA ASP A 144 4.32 -4.08 -10.29
C ASP A 144 5.36 -2.99 -9.95
N VAL A 145 5.55 -2.71 -8.65
CA VAL A 145 6.35 -1.57 -8.17
C VAL A 145 7.54 -1.97 -7.32
N ARG A 146 7.70 -3.25 -7.00
CA ARG A 146 8.81 -3.75 -6.20
C ARG A 146 10.13 -3.52 -6.95
N GLY A 147 11.10 -2.90 -6.29
CA GLY A 147 12.39 -2.53 -6.88
C GLY A 147 12.39 -1.18 -7.59
N GLU A 148 11.24 -0.54 -7.70
CA GLU A 148 11.08 0.77 -8.35
C GLU A 148 11.25 1.94 -7.37
N LEU A 149 11.59 3.11 -7.91
CA LEU A 149 11.55 4.36 -7.15
C LEU A 149 10.11 4.89 -7.11
N PRO A 150 9.61 5.41 -5.97
CA PRO A 150 8.23 5.91 -5.84
C PRO A 150 7.79 6.88 -6.94
N GLN A 151 8.66 7.79 -7.37
CA GLN A 151 8.37 8.75 -8.45
C GLN A 151 8.19 8.09 -9.83
N SER A 152 8.87 6.98 -10.09
CA SER A 152 8.78 6.27 -11.38
C SER A 152 7.46 5.52 -11.53
N VAL A 153 6.75 5.27 -10.43
CA VAL A 153 5.54 4.43 -10.42
C VAL A 153 4.30 5.19 -9.96
N GLY A 154 4.35 6.52 -9.91
CA GLY A 154 3.22 7.36 -9.53
C GLY A 154 2.88 7.35 -8.04
N LEU A 155 3.77 6.83 -7.19
CA LEU A 155 3.56 6.69 -5.74
C LEU A 155 4.25 7.79 -4.93
N LEU A 156 4.71 8.87 -5.58
CA LEU A 156 5.38 9.99 -4.89
C LEU A 156 4.51 10.66 -3.83
N HIS A 157 3.19 10.67 -4.01
CA HIS A 157 2.21 11.18 -3.05
C HIS A 157 2.17 10.38 -1.72
N LEU A 158 2.85 9.23 -1.66
CA LEU A 158 3.04 8.44 -0.45
C LEU A 158 4.32 8.78 0.32
N VAL A 159 5.07 9.79 -0.14
CA VAL A 159 6.34 10.22 0.46
C VAL A 159 6.18 11.59 1.11
N ASP A 160 6.35 11.64 2.43
CA ASP A 160 6.23 12.88 3.19
C ASP A 160 7.61 13.52 3.37
N TYR A 161 8.00 14.47 2.51
CA TYR A 161 9.34 15.10 2.53
C TYR A 161 9.65 15.90 3.81
N GLY A 162 8.64 16.32 4.57
CA GLY A 162 8.80 17.07 5.83
C GLY A 162 9.02 16.21 7.08
N LYS A 163 9.13 14.87 6.94
CA LYS A 163 9.33 13.97 8.07
C LYS A 163 10.81 13.79 8.43
N GLY A 164 11.07 13.22 9.61
CA GLY A 164 12.42 12.86 10.05
C GLY A 164 13.03 11.69 9.26
N CYS A 165 14.26 11.31 9.62
CA CYS A 165 15.03 10.28 8.91
C CYS A 165 14.27 8.96 8.71
N TYR A 166 14.26 8.43 7.48
CA TYR A 166 13.80 7.08 7.17
C TYR A 166 14.70 6.36 6.13
N VAL A 167 14.61 5.03 6.07
CA VAL A 167 15.42 4.22 5.14
C VAL A 167 15.17 4.63 3.68
N GLY A 168 16.22 4.95 2.94
CA GLY A 168 16.14 5.34 1.53
C GLY A 168 15.90 6.84 1.28
N GLN A 169 15.73 7.65 2.33
CA GLN A 169 15.44 9.08 2.19
C GLN A 169 16.49 9.88 1.43
N GLU A 170 17.79 9.55 1.56
CA GLU A 170 18.85 10.29 0.88
C GLU A 170 18.67 10.27 -0.64
N ILE A 171 18.25 9.13 -1.18
CA ILE A 171 17.96 9.01 -2.61
C ILE A 171 16.69 9.81 -2.94
N MET A 172 15.63 9.66 -2.15
CA MET A 172 14.37 10.38 -2.36
C MET A 172 14.55 11.89 -2.39
N ALA A 173 15.35 12.45 -1.47
CA ALA A 173 15.68 13.88 -1.43
C ALA A 173 16.53 14.31 -2.63
N ARG A 174 17.48 13.48 -3.08
CA ARG A 174 18.33 13.78 -4.27
C ARG A 174 17.57 13.73 -5.58
N THR A 175 16.49 12.96 -5.65
CA THR A 175 15.65 12.78 -6.84
C THR A 175 14.39 13.62 -6.83
N GLU A 176 14.16 14.40 -5.77
CA GLU A 176 13.01 15.31 -5.67
C GLU A 176 13.03 16.32 -6.82
N GLY A 177 11.89 16.46 -7.52
CA GLY A 177 11.75 17.37 -8.65
C GLY A 177 12.51 16.97 -9.93
N LYS A 178 13.15 15.79 -9.98
CA LYS A 178 13.81 15.29 -11.20
C LYS A 178 12.86 14.49 -12.08
N GLU A 179 13.08 14.55 -13.39
CA GLU A 179 12.40 13.70 -14.35
C GLU A 179 12.74 12.22 -14.13
N VAL A 180 11.76 11.36 -14.44
CA VAL A 180 11.90 9.90 -14.38
C VAL A 180 12.03 9.32 -15.79
N PRO A 181 12.84 8.28 -16.01
CA PRO A 181 13.05 7.70 -17.34
C PRO A 181 11.81 6.99 -17.89
N TYR A 182 10.89 6.56 -17.02
CA TYR A 182 9.61 5.95 -17.36
C TYR A 182 8.58 6.25 -16.27
N ARG A 183 7.31 6.03 -16.59
CA ARG A 183 6.19 6.14 -15.66
C ARG A 183 5.18 5.02 -15.88
N LEU A 184 4.57 4.53 -14.79
CA LEU A 184 3.39 3.67 -14.91
C LEU A 184 2.19 4.47 -15.44
N VAL A 185 1.36 3.81 -16.24
CA VAL A 185 0.13 4.36 -16.81
C VAL A 185 -1.00 3.35 -16.66
N GLY A 186 -2.21 3.84 -16.40
CA GLY A 186 -3.41 3.01 -16.40
C GLY A 186 -3.81 2.61 -17.83
N LEU A 187 -4.39 1.43 -17.98
CA LEU A 187 -4.99 1.00 -19.25
C LEU A 187 -6.48 1.33 -19.25
N ARG A 188 -6.95 1.94 -20.34
CA ARG A 188 -8.39 2.09 -20.60
C ARG A 188 -8.81 1.02 -21.59
N ALA A 189 -9.76 0.18 -21.20
CA ALA A 189 -10.42 -0.70 -22.15
C ALA A 189 -11.19 0.16 -23.16
N LEU A 190 -10.94 -0.06 -24.45
CA LEU A 190 -11.69 0.53 -25.55
C LEU A 190 -12.61 -0.53 -26.13
N GLU A 191 -13.79 -0.14 -26.61
CA GLU A 191 -14.57 -1.06 -27.43
C GLU A 191 -13.84 -1.38 -28.73
N ALA A 192 -14.07 -2.57 -29.28
CA ALA A 192 -13.45 -2.97 -30.55
C ALA A 192 -13.86 -1.99 -31.67
N GLY A 193 -12.89 -1.22 -32.18
CA GLY A 193 -13.12 -0.20 -33.21
C GLY A 193 -13.15 1.24 -32.70
N GLU A 194 -13.04 1.47 -31.40
CA GLU A 194 -12.91 2.80 -30.81
C GLU A 194 -11.43 3.24 -30.86
N ALA A 195 -11.14 4.38 -31.50
CA ALA A 195 -9.79 4.96 -31.48
C ALA A 195 -9.55 5.69 -30.15
N PRO A 196 -8.37 5.55 -29.53
CA PRO A 196 -8.02 6.39 -28.38
C PRO A 196 -8.03 7.86 -28.79
N ALA A 197 -8.77 8.68 -28.05
CA ALA A 197 -8.83 10.14 -28.22
C ALA A 197 -7.53 10.83 -27.77
#